data_AF-A0A2M8AQ03-F1
#
_entry.id   AF-A0A2M8AQ03-F1
#
_cell.length_a   1.000
_cell.length_b   1.000
_cell.length_c   1.000
_cell.angle_alpha   90.00
_cell.angle_beta   90.00
_cell.angle_gamma   90.00
#
_symmetry.space_group_name_H-M   'P 1'
#
loop_
_entity.id
_entity.type
_entity.pdbx_description
1 polymer ?
#
loop_
_entity_poly.entity_id
_entity_poly.type
_entity_poly.pdbx_seq_one_letter_code
_entity_poly.pdbx_strand_id
1 'polypeptide(L)'
;MSSYFNETKTIILGYGSYKKIKKSILNKLIRFETLLTAIHYFSFATVGLPYMGVGRNLAYKKTEFFNANGFMNHMSIRSGDDDLFVNQVATSKNTTICISKDSFTESIPETHFKNWINQKRRHISTAKHYKVIHKILLAVLYSSQLFFWVLATTLLIALFKWQIVVCLVFLRLFIQYLIIGFSTKKLGEKDVLYVLPLLEIFLIIIQLTIFINNLISKPNHWK
;
A
#
# COMPACT_ATOMS: atom_id res chain seq x y z
N MET A 1 10.73 18.00 -1.74
CA MET A 1 9.27 18.01 -1.53
C MET A 1 8.65 19.36 -1.83
N SER A 2 9.14 20.45 -1.21
CA SER A 2 8.59 21.81 -1.38
C SER A 2 8.51 22.31 -2.83
N SER A 3 9.49 21.97 -3.67
CA SER A 3 9.52 22.36 -5.09
C SER A 3 8.39 21.79 -5.96
N TYR A 4 7.63 20.81 -5.44
CA TYR A 4 6.51 20.20 -6.16
C TYR A 4 5.18 20.93 -5.90
N PHE A 5 5.15 21.91 -4.99
CA PHE A 5 3.99 22.78 -4.82
C PHE A 5 3.91 23.78 -5.97
N ASN A 6 2.70 24.06 -6.44
CA ASN A 6 2.41 25.19 -7.30
C ASN A 6 1.02 25.75 -6.97
N GLU A 7 0.47 26.63 -7.82
CA GLU A 7 -0.86 27.20 -7.60
C GLU A 7 -1.93 26.13 -7.48
N THR A 8 -1.88 25.13 -8.38
CA THR A 8 -2.84 24.01 -8.43
C THR A 8 -2.48 22.86 -7.51
N LYS A 9 -1.20 22.49 -7.41
CA LYS A 9 -0.71 21.34 -6.64
C LYS A 9 -0.50 21.75 -5.20
N THR A 10 -1.46 21.38 -4.36
CA THR A 10 -1.52 21.72 -2.93
C THR A 10 -1.33 20.52 -2.01
N ILE A 11 -1.28 19.29 -2.55
CA ILE A 11 -1.00 18.05 -1.83
C ILE A 11 0.10 17.28 -2.57
N ILE A 12 1.16 16.93 -1.85
CA ILE A 12 2.31 16.19 -2.36
C ILE A 12 2.45 14.88 -1.59
N LEU A 13 2.35 13.77 -2.30
CA LEU A 13 2.51 12.43 -1.74
C LEU A 13 3.97 11.98 -1.90
N GLY A 14 4.61 11.58 -0.81
CA GLY A 14 6.01 11.14 -0.78
C GLY A 14 6.18 9.71 -0.30
N TYR A 15 7.33 9.11 -0.61
CA TYR A 15 7.65 7.76 -0.17
C TYR A 15 8.29 7.74 1.22
N GLY A 16 7.58 7.19 2.20
CA GLY A 16 8.11 6.95 3.54
C GLY A 16 8.69 5.55 3.68
N SER A 17 10.02 5.42 3.59
CA SER A 17 10.74 4.17 3.67
C SER A 17 10.97 3.71 5.11
N TYR A 18 11.54 2.50 5.27
CA TYR A 18 11.97 1.98 6.57
C TYR A 18 13.47 1.67 6.56
N LYS A 19 14.12 1.90 7.71
CA LYS A 19 15.52 1.52 7.95
C LYS A 19 15.74 0.05 7.61
N LYS A 20 16.81 -0.23 6.86
CA LYS A 20 17.20 -1.60 6.51
C LYS A 20 17.85 -2.27 7.72
N ILE A 21 17.31 -3.40 8.14
CA ILE A 21 17.90 -4.23 9.20
C ILE A 21 18.51 -5.47 8.56
N LYS A 22 19.83 -5.63 8.72
CA LYS A 22 20.56 -6.79 8.18
C LYS A 22 19.99 -8.08 8.76
N LYS A 23 19.86 -9.11 7.91
CA LYS A 23 19.38 -10.46 8.27
C LYS A 23 17.99 -10.51 8.93
N SER A 24 17.13 -9.49 8.76
CA SER A 24 15.76 -9.49 9.27
C SER A 24 14.73 -9.79 8.17
N ILE A 25 14.06 -10.94 8.27
CA ILE A 25 12.97 -11.34 7.37
C ILE A 25 11.76 -10.41 7.57
N LEU A 26 11.42 -10.08 8.81
CA LEU A 26 10.33 -9.15 9.13
C LEU A 26 10.56 -7.76 8.52
N ASN A 27 11.79 -7.24 8.58
CA ASN A 27 12.11 -5.96 7.96
C ASN A 27 11.91 -5.99 6.44
N LYS A 28 12.32 -7.08 5.78
CA LYS A 28 12.09 -7.25 4.33
C LYS A 28 10.59 -7.28 4.00
N LEU A 29 9.79 -7.97 4.82
CA LEU A 29 8.34 -8.01 4.68
C LEU A 29 7.68 -6.63 4.84
N ILE A 30 8.04 -5.90 5.91
CA ILE A 30 7.56 -4.54 6.15
C ILE A 30 7.90 -3.62 4.97
N ARG A 31 9.14 -3.68 4.48
CA ARG A 31 9.61 -2.87 3.35
C ARG A 31 8.93 -3.25 2.04
N PHE A 32 8.73 -4.54 1.78
CA PHE A 32 8.02 -5.01 0.61
C PHE A 32 6.57 -4.53 0.58
N GLU A 33 5.87 -4.66 1.70
CA GLU A 33 4.50 -4.17 1.79
C GLU A 33 4.45 -2.65 1.64
N THR A 34 5.39 -1.93 2.29
CA THR A 34 5.49 -0.48 2.15
C THR A 34 5.72 -0.04 0.70
N LEU A 35 6.57 -0.78 -0.02
CA LEU A 35 6.81 -0.59 -1.44
C LEU A 35 5.54 -0.83 -2.26
N LEU A 36 4.83 -1.94 -2.04
CA LEU A 36 3.59 -2.24 -2.76
C LEU A 36 2.50 -1.19 -2.50
N THR A 37 2.32 -0.79 -1.24
CA THR A 37 1.40 0.30 -0.88
C THR A 37 1.79 1.59 -1.59
N ALA A 38 3.07 1.92 -1.67
CA ALA A 38 3.56 3.07 -2.43
C ALA A 38 3.27 2.97 -3.92
N ILE A 39 3.50 1.81 -4.53
CA ILE A 39 3.14 1.57 -5.93
C ILE A 39 1.65 1.82 -6.14
N HIS A 40 0.78 1.31 -5.25
CA HIS A 40 -0.67 1.49 -5.37
C HIS A 40 -1.10 2.95 -5.25
N TYR A 41 -0.78 3.65 -4.16
CA TYR A 41 -1.27 5.02 -3.97
C TYR A 41 -0.62 6.00 -4.95
N PHE A 42 0.63 5.79 -5.38
CA PHE A 42 1.22 6.58 -6.46
C PHE A 42 0.53 6.31 -7.79
N SER A 43 0.29 5.04 -8.16
CA SER A 43 -0.38 4.70 -9.42
C SER A 43 -1.78 5.32 -9.47
N PHE A 44 -2.53 5.22 -8.38
CA PHE A 44 -3.86 5.82 -8.25
C PHE A 44 -3.80 7.35 -8.35
N ALA A 45 -2.84 8.00 -7.69
CA ALA A 45 -2.63 9.44 -7.83
C ALA A 45 -2.27 9.84 -9.27
N THR A 46 -1.44 9.06 -9.97
CA THR A 46 -1.05 9.37 -11.37
C THR A 46 -2.22 9.24 -12.35
N VAL A 47 -3.19 8.35 -12.10
CA VAL A 47 -4.41 8.25 -12.91
C VAL A 47 -5.53 9.18 -12.44
N GLY A 48 -5.25 10.06 -11.47
CA GLY A 48 -6.19 11.08 -11.00
C GLY A 48 -7.17 10.61 -9.91
N LEU A 49 -6.92 9.47 -9.27
CA LEU A 49 -7.72 8.91 -8.18
C LEU A 49 -6.92 8.79 -6.86
N PRO A 50 -6.27 9.87 -6.37
CA PRO A 50 -5.52 9.80 -5.12
C PRO A 50 -6.45 9.40 -3.96
N TYR A 51 -6.07 8.36 -3.23
CA TYR A 51 -6.91 7.81 -2.16
C TYR A 51 -6.23 7.74 -0.80
N MET A 52 -4.90 7.86 -0.76
CA MET A 52 -4.08 7.62 0.41
C MET A 52 -2.76 8.38 0.27
N GLY A 53 -2.23 8.83 1.40
CA GLY A 53 -0.87 9.29 1.56
C GLY A 53 -0.40 8.89 2.94
N VAL A 54 0.92 8.86 3.14
CA VAL A 54 1.47 8.37 4.40
C VAL A 54 2.03 9.55 5.19
N GLY A 55 1.60 9.72 6.43
CA GLY A 55 1.92 10.87 7.29
C GLY A 55 3.41 11.06 7.55
N ARG A 56 4.18 9.97 7.51
CA ARG A 56 5.65 10.04 7.59
C ARG A 56 6.30 10.70 6.36
N ASN A 57 5.60 10.82 5.23
CA ASN A 57 6.06 11.55 4.05
C ASN A 57 4.90 12.14 3.24
N LEU A 58 4.20 13.10 3.83
CA LEU A 58 3.08 13.81 3.24
C LEU A 58 3.27 15.31 3.43
N ALA A 59 3.05 16.10 2.39
CA ALA A 59 3.05 17.55 2.49
C ALA A 59 1.77 18.11 1.87
N TYR A 60 1.15 19.09 2.53
CA TYR A 60 -0.02 19.80 2.00
C TYR A 60 -0.01 21.27 2.43
N LYS A 61 -0.66 22.15 1.67
CA LYS A 61 -0.82 23.55 2.06
C LYS A 61 -1.70 23.64 3.30
N LYS A 62 -1.37 24.57 4.20
CA LYS A 62 -2.17 24.89 5.40
C LYS A 62 -3.65 25.10 5.08
N THR A 63 -3.95 25.73 3.94
CA THR A 63 -5.33 25.96 3.47
C THR A 63 -6.13 24.66 3.29
N GLU A 64 -5.52 23.58 2.79
CA GLU A 64 -6.20 22.28 2.66
C GLU A 64 -6.65 21.73 4.01
N PHE A 65 -5.83 21.91 5.05
CA PHE A 65 -6.16 21.50 6.41
C PHE A 65 -7.36 22.26 6.97
N PHE A 66 -7.38 23.60 6.83
CA PHE A 66 -8.50 24.40 7.33
C PHE A 66 -9.77 24.17 6.53
N ASN A 67 -9.68 24.04 5.20
CA ASN A 67 -10.83 23.73 4.35
C ASN A 67 -11.46 22.37 4.70
N ALA A 68 -10.67 21.44 5.23
CA ALA A 68 -11.14 20.15 5.72
C ALA A 68 -11.72 20.17 7.14
N ASN A 69 -11.70 21.31 7.83
CA ASN A 69 -11.88 21.42 9.28
C ASN A 69 -10.92 20.50 10.06
N GLY A 70 -9.66 20.44 9.61
CA GLY A 70 -8.65 19.56 10.16
C GLY A 70 -9.02 18.08 10.02
N PHE A 71 -8.88 17.33 11.11
CA PHE A 71 -9.19 15.88 11.17
C PHE A 71 -10.57 15.57 11.76
N MET A 72 -11.45 16.58 11.92
CA MET A 72 -12.72 16.42 12.65
C MET A 72 -13.61 15.30 12.11
N ASN A 73 -13.68 15.12 10.79
CA ASN A 73 -14.46 14.07 10.13
C ASN A 73 -13.99 12.64 10.47
N HIS A 74 -12.76 12.51 10.97
CA HIS A 74 -12.10 11.22 11.19
C HIS A 74 -11.58 11.08 12.63
N MET A 75 -11.88 12.03 13.51
CA MET A 75 -11.34 12.10 14.87
C MET A 75 -11.74 10.89 15.74
N SER A 76 -12.89 10.28 15.47
CA SER A 76 -13.36 9.06 16.15
C SER A 76 -12.67 7.78 15.65
N ILE A 77 -11.90 7.87 14.55
CA ILE A 77 -11.21 6.74 13.94
C ILE A 77 -9.79 6.65 14.54
N ARG A 78 -9.42 5.44 14.96
CA ARG A 78 -8.22 5.18 15.77
C ARG A 78 -6.89 5.18 15.01
N SER A 79 -6.93 5.21 13.68
CA SER A 79 -5.74 5.12 12.82
C SER A 79 -6.05 5.62 11.41
N GLY A 80 -5.00 6.06 10.69
CA GLY A 80 -5.10 6.45 9.28
C GLY A 80 -5.72 7.83 9.10
N ASP A 81 -5.42 8.75 10.02
CA ASP A 81 -5.74 10.17 9.92
C ASP A 81 -5.14 10.80 8.66
N ASP A 82 -3.90 10.45 8.34
CA ASP A 82 -3.20 10.76 7.10
C ASP A 82 -3.92 10.20 5.85
N ASP A 83 -4.24 8.91 5.85
CA ASP A 83 -4.90 8.22 4.75
C ASP A 83 -6.25 8.86 4.45
N LEU A 84 -7.05 9.07 5.50
CA LEU A 84 -8.41 9.58 5.39
C LEU A 84 -8.45 11.06 5.04
N PHE A 85 -7.50 11.85 5.56
CA PHE A 85 -7.34 13.24 5.14
C PHE A 85 -7.08 13.32 3.64
N VAL A 86 -6.11 12.56 3.12
CA VAL A 86 -5.86 12.50 1.68
C VAL A 86 -7.09 11.99 0.94
N ASN A 87 -7.75 10.93 1.43
CA ASN A 87 -8.97 10.41 0.82
C ASN A 87 -10.07 11.47 0.73
N GLN A 88 -10.20 12.34 1.74
CA GLN A 88 -11.17 13.42 1.82
C GLN A 88 -10.84 14.53 0.80
N VAL A 89 -9.64 15.11 0.89
CA VAL A 89 -9.30 16.39 0.21
C VAL A 89 -8.58 16.24 -1.13
N ALA A 90 -7.99 15.08 -1.40
CA ALA A 90 -7.20 14.89 -2.62
C ALA A 90 -8.07 14.71 -3.85
N THR A 91 -7.61 15.34 -4.94
CA THR A 91 -8.21 15.33 -6.27
C THR A 91 -7.13 15.17 -7.33
N SER A 92 -7.51 14.78 -8.55
CA SER A 92 -6.59 14.74 -9.69
C SER A 92 -5.89 16.08 -9.95
N LYS A 93 -6.60 17.20 -9.71
CA LYS A 93 -6.08 18.55 -9.96
C LYS A 93 -5.09 18.97 -8.88
N ASN A 94 -5.40 18.77 -7.61
CA ASN A 94 -4.59 19.32 -6.50
C ASN A 94 -3.45 18.42 -6.00
N THR A 95 -3.38 17.17 -6.46
CA THR A 95 -2.41 16.20 -5.96
C THR A 95 -1.29 15.92 -6.96
N THR A 96 -0.08 15.74 -6.45
CA THR A 96 1.07 15.22 -7.22
C THR A 96 1.93 14.30 -6.34
N ILE A 97 2.83 13.55 -6.97
CA ILE A 97 3.75 12.63 -6.29
C ILE A 97 5.17 13.19 -6.32
N CYS A 98 5.95 12.94 -5.26
CA CYS A 98 7.37 13.25 -5.21
C CYS A 98 8.17 11.96 -5.02
N ILE A 99 8.89 11.58 -6.07
CA ILE A 99 9.76 10.39 -6.08
C ILE A 99 11.25 10.75 -6.05
N SER A 100 11.58 12.01 -5.73
CA SER A 100 12.96 12.43 -5.55
C SER A 100 13.56 11.74 -4.33
N LYS A 101 14.76 11.16 -4.47
CA LYS A 101 15.40 10.41 -3.38
C LYS A 101 15.64 11.28 -2.15
N ASP A 102 15.97 12.56 -2.35
CA ASP A 102 16.21 13.51 -1.26
C ASP A 102 14.92 13.90 -0.52
N SER A 103 13.76 13.49 -1.04
CA SER A 103 12.46 13.68 -0.37
C SER A 103 12.05 12.50 0.50
N PHE A 104 12.76 11.37 0.43
CA PHE A 104 12.36 10.17 1.16
C PHE A 104 12.67 10.33 2.64
N THR A 105 11.66 10.03 3.47
CA THR A 105 11.84 9.94 4.92
C THR A 105 12.02 8.48 5.30
N GLU A 106 12.70 8.23 6.41
CA GLU A 106 13.04 6.88 6.86
C GLU A 106 12.53 6.65 8.28
N SER A 107 11.70 5.62 8.46
CA SER A 107 11.14 5.22 9.76
C SER A 107 11.85 4.00 10.35
N ILE A 108 11.76 3.85 11.68
CA ILE A 108 12.23 2.65 12.37
C ILE A 108 11.15 1.55 12.20
N PRO A 109 11.51 0.36 11.68
CA PRO A 109 10.55 -0.72 11.49
C PRO A 109 10.25 -1.44 12.81
N GLU A 110 9.08 -2.08 12.88
CA GLU A 110 8.76 -3.03 13.94
C GLU A 110 9.73 -4.22 13.94
N THR A 111 10.14 -4.65 15.13
CA THR A 111 11.07 -5.78 15.33
C THR A 111 10.37 -7.07 15.69
N HIS A 112 9.09 -7.01 16.08
CA HIS A 112 8.29 -8.17 16.49
C HIS A 112 7.09 -8.38 15.57
N PHE A 113 6.94 -9.60 15.05
CA PHE A 113 5.83 -9.98 14.15
C PHE A 113 4.45 -9.68 14.75
N LYS A 114 4.26 -9.95 16.05
CA LYS A 114 3.00 -9.70 16.75
C LYS A 114 2.61 -8.22 16.72
N ASN A 115 3.56 -7.33 17.00
CA ASN A 115 3.33 -5.88 16.99
C ASN A 115 3.03 -5.38 15.58
N TRP A 116 3.79 -5.88 14.60
CA TRP A 116 3.55 -5.56 13.19
C TRP A 116 2.16 -6.03 12.72
N ILE A 117 1.74 -7.26 13.04
CA ILE A 117 0.39 -7.75 12.71
C ILE A 117 -0.68 -6.86 13.37
N ASN A 118 -0.51 -6.48 14.63
CA ASN A 118 -1.44 -5.56 15.31
C ASN A 118 -1.51 -4.19 14.63
N GLN A 119 -0.37 -3.65 14.19
CA GLN A 119 -0.31 -2.41 13.40
C GLN A 119 -1.10 -2.55 12.10
N LYS A 120 -0.97 -3.68 11.39
CA LYS A 120 -1.69 -3.93 10.13
C LYS A 120 -3.17 -4.15 10.29
N ARG A 121 -3.58 -4.83 11.36
CA ARG A 121 -5.01 -4.97 11.71
C ARG A 121 -5.67 -3.61 11.91
N ARG A 122 -5.00 -2.65 12.55
CA ARG A 122 -5.48 -1.27 12.69
C ARG A 122 -5.58 -0.56 11.34
N HIS A 123 -4.52 -0.58 10.54
CA HIS A 123 -4.50 0.08 9.24
C HIS A 123 -5.59 -0.44 8.28
N ILE A 124 -5.84 -1.75 8.25
CA ILE A 124 -6.92 -2.33 7.42
C ILE A 124 -8.31 -1.88 7.88
N SER A 125 -8.49 -1.53 9.16
CA SER A 125 -9.77 -1.01 9.65
C SER A 125 -10.10 0.39 9.09
N THR A 126 -9.08 1.20 8.82
CA THR A 126 -9.22 2.54 8.22
C THR A 126 -9.82 2.47 6.81
N ALA A 127 -9.47 1.46 6.01
CA ALA A 127 -9.94 1.32 4.64
C ALA A 127 -11.48 1.25 4.49
N LYS A 128 -12.21 0.89 5.56
CA LYS A 128 -13.68 0.88 5.59
C LYS A 128 -14.28 2.28 5.42
N HIS A 129 -13.53 3.31 5.81
CA HIS A 129 -13.93 4.71 5.79
C HIS A 129 -13.54 5.44 4.50
N TYR A 130 -12.89 4.77 3.55
CA TYR A 130 -12.59 5.36 2.25
C TYR A 130 -13.86 5.62 1.43
N LYS A 131 -13.77 6.57 0.49
CA LYS A 131 -14.75 6.81 -0.58
C LYS A 131 -15.09 5.50 -1.29
N VAL A 132 -16.36 5.33 -1.68
CA VAL A 132 -16.90 4.09 -2.26
C VAL A 132 -16.08 3.61 -3.47
N ILE A 133 -15.73 4.53 -4.37
CA ILE A 133 -14.91 4.21 -5.55
C ILE A 133 -13.56 3.59 -5.17
N HIS A 134 -12.87 4.14 -4.17
CA HIS A 134 -11.57 3.62 -3.72
C HIS A 134 -11.74 2.25 -3.05
N LYS A 135 -12.81 2.03 -2.28
CA LYS A 135 -13.12 0.72 -1.70
C LYS A 135 -13.34 -0.34 -2.77
N ILE A 136 -14.12 -0.01 -3.81
CA ILE A 136 -14.39 -0.94 -4.92
C ILE A 136 -13.10 -1.26 -5.66
N LEU A 137 -12.30 -0.25 -6.04
CA LEU A 137 -11.06 -0.46 -6.78
C LEU A 137 -10.04 -1.30 -5.99
N LEU A 138 -9.88 -1.01 -4.70
CA LEU A 138 -9.00 -1.81 -3.83
C LEU A 138 -9.53 -3.23 -3.64
N ALA A 139 -10.85 -3.41 -3.47
CA ALA A 139 -11.45 -4.73 -3.37
C ALA A 139 -11.22 -5.54 -4.66
N VAL A 140 -11.45 -4.95 -5.83
CA VAL A 140 -11.19 -5.59 -7.14
C VAL A 140 -9.71 -5.96 -7.28
N LEU A 141 -8.79 -5.10 -6.86
CA LEU A 141 -7.35 -5.36 -6.90
C LEU A 141 -6.96 -6.57 -6.04
N TYR A 142 -7.38 -6.62 -4.77
CA TYR A 142 -7.02 -7.71 -3.87
C TYR A 142 -7.79 -9.00 -4.17
N SER A 143 -9.05 -8.91 -4.61
CA SER A 143 -9.83 -10.07 -5.02
C SER A 143 -9.31 -10.68 -6.31
N SER A 144 -8.92 -9.88 -7.31
CA SER A 144 -8.34 -10.40 -8.56
C SER A 144 -7.02 -11.13 -8.31
N GLN A 145 -6.18 -10.59 -7.41
CA GLN A 145 -4.95 -11.22 -6.94
C GLN A 145 -5.22 -12.59 -6.31
N LEU A 146 -6.19 -12.68 -5.40
CA LEU A 146 -6.56 -13.93 -4.75
C LEU A 146 -7.13 -14.95 -5.74
N PHE A 147 -8.13 -14.53 -6.53
CA PHE A 147 -8.80 -15.42 -7.48
C PHE A 147 -7.87 -15.91 -8.58
N PHE A 148 -6.88 -15.11 -8.99
CA PHE A 148 -5.85 -15.55 -9.91
C PHE A 148 -5.13 -16.80 -9.38
N TRP A 149 -4.63 -16.74 -8.14
CA TRP A 149 -3.89 -17.86 -7.56
C TRP A 149 -4.78 -19.07 -7.26
N VAL A 150 -6.02 -18.86 -6.80
CA VAL A 150 -6.99 -19.94 -6.62
C VAL A 150 -7.27 -20.64 -7.95
N LEU A 151 -7.63 -19.88 -8.99
CA LEU A 151 -7.96 -20.43 -10.31
C LEU A 151 -6.75 -21.14 -10.95
N ALA A 152 -5.57 -20.51 -10.95
CA ALA A 152 -4.36 -21.11 -11.49
C ALA A 152 -4.04 -22.44 -10.80
N THR A 153 -4.12 -22.48 -9.47
CA THR A 153 -3.86 -23.71 -8.70
C THR A 153 -4.88 -24.80 -9.00
N THR A 154 -6.18 -24.46 -9.02
CA THR A 154 -7.24 -25.42 -9.36
C THR A 154 -7.06 -26.02 -10.75
N LEU A 155 -6.77 -25.19 -11.76
CA LEU A 155 -6.57 -25.67 -13.13
C LEU A 155 -5.32 -26.54 -13.28
N LEU A 156 -4.24 -26.22 -12.55
CA LEU A 156 -3.02 -27.02 -12.55
C LEU A 156 -3.23 -28.38 -11.87
N ILE A 157 -3.95 -28.44 -10.75
CA ILE A 157 -4.29 -29.70 -10.08
C ILE A 157 -5.17 -30.57 -10.99
N ALA A 158 -6.12 -29.95 -11.70
CA ALA A 158 -6.96 -30.65 -12.67
C ALA A 158 -6.24 -31.01 -13.98
N LEU A 159 -4.96 -30.63 -14.14
CA LEU A 159 -4.18 -30.76 -15.38
C LEU A 159 -4.86 -30.15 -16.63
N PHE A 160 -5.82 -29.25 -16.44
CA PHE A 160 -6.61 -28.66 -17.51
C PHE A 160 -5.77 -27.67 -18.31
N LYS A 161 -5.39 -28.04 -19.53
CA LYS A 161 -4.56 -27.21 -20.43
C LYS A 161 -3.35 -26.62 -19.70
N TRP A 162 -2.69 -27.44 -18.88
CA TRP A 162 -1.69 -26.98 -17.91
C TRP A 162 -0.55 -26.17 -18.55
N GLN A 163 -0.18 -26.44 -19.81
CA GLN A 163 0.82 -25.66 -20.54
C GLN A 163 0.40 -24.19 -20.72
N ILE A 164 -0.87 -23.95 -21.06
CA ILE A 164 -1.41 -22.59 -21.21
C ILE A 164 -1.46 -21.91 -19.84
N VAL A 165 -1.91 -22.61 -18.81
CA VAL A 165 -1.98 -22.07 -17.44
C VAL A 165 -0.59 -21.65 -16.95
N VAL A 166 0.42 -22.51 -17.11
CA VAL A 166 1.81 -22.20 -16.75
C VAL A 166 2.33 -21.00 -17.54
N CYS A 167 2.05 -20.91 -18.84
CA CYS A 167 2.44 -19.77 -19.66
C CYS A 167 1.83 -18.45 -19.16
N LEU A 168 0.54 -18.44 -18.82
CA LEU A 168 -0.14 -17.26 -18.27
C LEU A 168 0.38 -16.87 -16.88
N VAL A 169 0.66 -17.86 -16.02
CA VAL A 169 1.28 -17.62 -14.70
C VAL A 169 2.66 -17.00 -14.88
N PHE A 170 3.48 -17.55 -15.77
CA PHE A 170 4.81 -17.01 -16.06
C PHE A 170 4.73 -15.59 -16.61
N LEU A 171 3.85 -15.33 -17.59
CA LEU A 171 3.65 -13.99 -18.15
C LEU A 171 3.24 -12.97 -17.09
N ARG A 172 2.30 -13.33 -16.21
CA ARG A 172 1.88 -12.45 -15.11
C ARG A 172 3.05 -12.17 -14.16
N LEU A 173 3.77 -13.20 -13.72
CA LEU A 173 4.93 -13.03 -12.84
C LEU A 173 5.99 -12.16 -13.50
N PHE A 174 6.27 -12.36 -14.78
CA PHE A 174 7.21 -11.55 -15.54
C PHE A 174 6.81 -10.06 -15.55
N ILE A 175 5.54 -9.74 -15.86
CA ILE A 175 5.03 -8.36 -15.84
C ILE A 175 5.14 -7.76 -14.43
N GLN A 176 4.77 -8.53 -13.41
CA GLN A 176 4.86 -8.10 -12.01
C GLN A 176 6.30 -7.79 -11.59
N TYR A 177 7.24 -8.65 -11.98
CA TYR A 177 8.67 -8.43 -11.75
C TYR A 177 9.19 -7.18 -12.45
N LEU A 178 8.72 -6.86 -13.67
CA LEU A 178 9.06 -5.62 -14.34
C LEU A 178 8.54 -4.41 -13.56
N ILE A 179 7.25 -4.38 -13.21
CA ILE A 179 6.62 -3.26 -12.50
C ILE A 179 7.32 -3.02 -11.16
N ILE A 180 7.49 -4.06 -10.35
CA ILE A 180 8.14 -3.95 -9.04
C ILE A 180 9.65 -3.67 -9.22
N GLY A 181 10.31 -4.25 -10.23
CA GLY A 181 11.70 -3.99 -10.58
C GLY A 181 11.99 -2.51 -10.87
N PHE A 182 11.19 -1.88 -11.72
CA PHE A 182 11.32 -0.45 -11.98
C PHE A 182 11.00 0.39 -10.74
N SER A 183 10.01 -0.03 -9.95
CA SER A 183 9.60 0.68 -8.74
C SER A 183 10.65 0.64 -7.63
N THR A 184 11.26 -0.52 -7.38
CA THR A 184 12.37 -0.65 -6.42
C THR A 184 13.58 0.17 -6.82
N LYS A 185 13.88 0.29 -8.12
CA LYS A 185 14.96 1.16 -8.63
C LYS A 185 14.66 2.63 -8.32
N LYS A 186 13.41 3.07 -8.51
CA LYS A 186 12.96 4.46 -8.20
C LYS A 186 12.93 4.73 -6.69
N LEU A 187 12.46 3.78 -5.89
CA LEU A 187 12.19 3.94 -4.45
C LEU A 187 13.33 3.46 -3.53
N GLY A 188 14.42 2.91 -4.07
CA GLY A 188 15.62 2.53 -3.28
C GLY A 188 15.56 1.14 -2.62
N GLU A 189 14.64 0.27 -3.06
CA GLU A 189 14.29 -1.00 -2.40
C GLU A 189 14.76 -2.25 -3.17
N LYS A 190 15.88 -2.16 -3.91
CA LYS A 190 16.34 -3.21 -4.85
C LYS A 190 16.51 -4.61 -4.23
N ASP A 191 16.93 -4.68 -2.97
CA ASP A 191 17.19 -5.94 -2.26
C ASP A 191 15.93 -6.77 -1.96
N VAL A 192 14.75 -6.17 -2.08
CA VAL A 192 13.46 -6.85 -1.91
C VAL A 192 13.13 -7.74 -3.12
N LEU A 193 13.68 -7.44 -4.32
CA LEU A 193 13.39 -8.19 -5.54
C LEU A 193 13.79 -9.66 -5.48
N TYR A 194 14.88 -9.99 -4.78
CA TYR A 194 15.42 -11.34 -4.73
C TYR A 194 14.49 -12.35 -4.06
N VAL A 195 13.56 -11.88 -3.22
CA VAL A 195 12.66 -12.70 -2.43
C VAL A 195 11.18 -12.49 -2.81
N LEU A 196 10.93 -11.79 -3.91
CA LEU A 196 9.61 -11.34 -4.34
C LEU A 196 8.52 -12.44 -4.39
N PRO A 197 8.74 -13.65 -4.96
CA PRO A 197 7.69 -14.66 -5.06
C PRO A 197 7.27 -15.18 -3.69
N LEU A 198 8.25 -15.35 -2.79
CA LEU A 198 8.00 -15.76 -1.41
C LEU A 198 7.26 -14.68 -0.64
N LEU A 199 7.66 -13.42 -0.82
CA LEU A 199 7.02 -12.28 -0.15
C LEU A 199 5.57 -12.06 -0.62
N GLU A 200 5.26 -12.32 -1.89
CA GLU A 200 3.92 -12.20 -2.45
C GLU A 200 2.96 -13.22 -1.83
N ILE A 201 3.34 -14.50 -1.82
CA ILE A 201 2.54 -15.56 -1.20
C ILE A 201 2.31 -15.25 0.28
N PHE A 202 3.38 -14.85 0.98
CA PHE A 202 3.29 -14.50 2.39
C PHE A 202 2.36 -13.30 2.64
N LEU A 203 2.40 -12.29 1.76
CA LEU A 203 1.52 -11.13 1.86
C LEU A 203 0.04 -11.52 1.68
N ILE A 204 -0.27 -12.38 0.70
CA ILE A 204 -1.63 -12.88 0.49
C ILE A 204 -2.12 -13.62 1.74
N ILE A 205 -1.30 -14.51 2.30
CA ILE A 205 -1.64 -15.26 3.52
C ILE A 205 -1.90 -14.31 4.69
N ILE A 206 -1.04 -13.29 4.87
CA ILE A 206 -1.22 -12.30 5.94
C ILE A 206 -2.49 -11.47 5.74
N GLN A 207 -2.74 -11.00 4.53
CA GLN A 207 -3.93 -10.20 4.22
C GLN A 207 -5.21 -10.99 4.48
N LEU A 208 -5.26 -12.26 4.05
CA LEU A 208 -6.37 -13.17 4.35
C LEU A 208 -6.52 -13.40 5.86
N THR A 209 -5.42 -13.68 6.55
CA THR A 209 -5.42 -13.91 8.01
C THR A 209 -5.94 -12.69 8.76
N ILE A 210 -5.49 -11.48 8.39
CA ILE A 210 -5.97 -10.23 8.99
C ILE A 210 -7.44 -9.99 8.66
N PHE A 211 -7.85 -10.21 7.42
CA PHE A 211 -9.24 -10.07 7.00
C PHE A 211 -10.17 -10.97 7.83
N ILE A 212 -9.85 -12.26 7.92
CA ILE A 212 -10.59 -13.25 8.73
C ILE A 212 -10.60 -12.84 10.21
N ASN A 213 -9.44 -12.50 10.77
CA ASN A 213 -9.35 -12.11 12.17
C ASN A 213 -10.12 -10.83 12.48
N ASN A 214 -10.24 -9.89 11.54
CA ASN A 214 -11.00 -8.67 11.70
C ASN A 214 -12.52 -8.87 11.51
N LEU A 215 -12.95 -9.97 10.88
CA LEU A 215 -14.35 -10.41 10.90
C LEU A 215 -14.72 -11.00 12.28
N ILE A 216 -13.81 -11.77 12.88
CA ILE A 216 -14.04 -12.47 14.15
C ILE A 216 -13.84 -11.55 15.37
N SER A 217 -12.76 -10.76 15.38
CA SER A 217 -12.39 -9.88 16.49
C SER A 217 -12.00 -8.50 15.97
N LYS A 218 -12.82 -7.49 16.27
CA LYS A 218 -12.46 -6.11 15.93
C LYS A 218 -11.32 -5.64 16.86
N PRO A 219 -10.30 -4.94 16.34
CA PRO A 219 -9.25 -4.36 17.20
C PRO A 219 -9.88 -3.28 18.11
N ASN A 220 -10.24 -3.68 19.33
CA ASN A 220 -11.01 -2.85 20.25
C ASN A 220 -10.17 -1.99 21.20
N HIS A 221 -8.84 -2.18 21.26
CA HIS A 221 -7.99 -1.51 22.25
C HIS A 221 -6.85 -0.71 21.62
N TRP A 222 -6.69 0.54 22.08
CA TRP A 222 -5.39 1.20 22.13
C TRP A 222 -4.64 0.64 23.35
N LYS A 223 -3.44 0.10 23.14
CA LYS A 223 -2.45 -0.12 24.18
C LYS A 223 -1.15 0.49 23.69
#